data_AF-Q72YP4-F1
#
_entry.id   AF-Q72YP4-F1
#
_cell.length_a   1.000
_cell.length_b   1.000
_cell.length_c   1.000
_cell.angle_alpha   90.00
_cell.angle_beta   90.00
_cell.angle_gamma   90.00
#
_symmetry.space_group_name_H-M   'P 1'
#
loop_
_entity.id
_entity.type
_entity.pdbx_description
1 polymer ?
#
loop_
_entity_poly.entity_id
_entity_poly.type
_entity_poly.pdbx_seq_one_letter_code
_entity_poly.pdbx_strand_id
1 'polypeptide(L)'
;MQKEILRLLDKKQSNYEFPAFDNEYMDISQVKFSLFFKDNKDWLMVFQVVGVGSLGVCNDIQVYGDRINHSIGDDGILQLNDGDYELFDDEGNFIPDIYNGSFKIREHHFEYQFTEEDYVNHGIEVQTIESYPTYFMRMLATNDEARKLVWWDKEEILEECGLEGDWEVAYETEEWKHVEDEKVSENEFFQSVSAAIEKKDPSVIVNKNANTHWKNWVEFDYENSY
;
A
#
# COMPACT_ATOMS: atom_id res chain seq x y z
N MET A 1 22.58 -12.27 10.15
CA MET A 1 21.39 -11.41 10.14
C MET A 1 20.89 -11.18 8.71
N GLN A 2 21.66 -10.57 7.81
CA GLN A 2 21.17 -10.26 6.45
C GLN A 2 20.59 -11.49 5.72
N LYS A 3 21.36 -12.59 5.66
CA LYS A 3 20.91 -13.85 5.03
C LYS A 3 19.69 -14.47 5.70
N GLU A 4 19.48 -14.23 6.99
CA GLU A 4 18.32 -14.77 7.73
C GLU A 4 17.07 -13.98 7.40
N ILE A 5 17.18 -12.65 7.31
CA ILE A 5 16.09 -11.76 6.87
C ILE A 5 15.65 -12.13 5.45
N LEU A 6 16.58 -12.25 4.51
CA LEU A 6 16.25 -12.61 3.13
C LEU A 6 15.60 -14.00 3.02
N ARG A 7 16.07 -14.98 3.82
CA ARG A 7 15.43 -16.31 3.88
C ARG A 7 14.03 -16.26 4.48
N LEU A 8 13.79 -15.39 5.46
CA LEU A 8 12.45 -15.16 6.01
C LEU A 8 11.54 -14.62 4.91
N LEU A 9 11.97 -13.60 4.18
CA LEU A 9 11.16 -13.00 3.10
C LEU A 9 10.91 -13.98 1.95
N ASP A 10 11.92 -14.74 1.51
CA ASP A 10 11.74 -15.80 0.51
C ASP A 10 10.70 -16.84 0.96
N LYS A 11 10.70 -17.18 2.25
CA LYS A 11 9.72 -18.11 2.82
C LYS A 11 8.32 -17.49 2.82
N LYS A 12 8.19 -16.19 3.13
CA LYS A 12 6.91 -15.46 3.06
C LYS A 12 6.39 -15.43 1.62
N GLN A 13 7.24 -15.11 0.65
CA GLN A 13 6.91 -15.15 -0.77
C GLN A 13 6.44 -16.54 -1.20
N SER A 14 7.19 -17.59 -0.84
CA SER A 14 6.83 -18.98 -1.19
C SER A 14 5.53 -19.47 -0.54
N ASN A 15 5.08 -18.81 0.53
CA ASN A 15 3.85 -19.11 1.24
C ASN A 15 2.66 -18.22 0.81
N TYR A 16 2.84 -17.32 -0.16
CA TYR A 16 1.84 -16.30 -0.54
C TYR A 16 1.49 -15.34 0.62
N GLU A 17 2.46 -15.10 1.50
CA GLU A 17 2.36 -14.21 2.66
C GLU A 17 3.22 -12.95 2.48
N PHE A 18 3.77 -12.72 1.29
CA PHE A 18 4.51 -11.51 0.90
C PHE A 18 3.62 -10.67 -0.01
N PRO A 19 3.66 -9.32 0.03
CA PRO A 19 2.83 -8.51 -0.85
C PRO A 19 3.17 -8.86 -2.30
N ALA A 20 2.17 -9.19 -3.08
CA ALA A 20 2.27 -9.53 -4.49
C ALA A 20 1.42 -8.51 -5.24
N PHE A 21 2.01 -7.81 -6.21
CA PHE A 21 1.33 -6.74 -6.94
C PHE A 21 0.72 -7.22 -8.26
N ASP A 22 1.08 -8.43 -8.67
CA ASP A 22 0.42 -9.24 -9.70
C ASP A 22 -0.76 -10.04 -9.14
N ASN A 23 -1.27 -9.63 -7.98
CA ASN A 23 -2.31 -10.33 -7.26
C ASN A 23 -3.70 -9.93 -7.74
N GLU A 24 -4.44 -10.88 -8.32
CA GLU A 24 -5.83 -10.72 -8.79
C GLU A 24 -6.85 -10.36 -7.68
N TYR A 25 -6.43 -10.21 -6.42
CA TYR A 25 -7.32 -9.87 -5.30
C TYR A 25 -7.40 -8.38 -4.97
N MET A 26 -6.60 -7.51 -5.61
CA MET A 26 -6.65 -6.07 -5.37
C MET A 26 -6.11 -5.26 -6.55
N ASP A 27 -6.92 -4.32 -7.04
CA ASP A 27 -6.47 -3.28 -7.95
C ASP A 27 -5.70 -2.21 -7.17
N ILE A 28 -4.39 -2.12 -7.40
CA ILE A 28 -3.52 -1.22 -6.64
C ILE A 28 -3.75 0.24 -7.07
N SER A 29 -3.78 1.14 -6.08
CA SER A 29 -3.76 2.59 -6.30
C SER A 29 -2.45 3.23 -5.86
N GLN A 30 -1.88 2.77 -4.74
CA GLN A 30 -0.65 3.31 -4.17
C GLN A 30 -0.08 2.34 -3.13
N VAL A 31 1.23 2.41 -2.92
CA VAL A 31 1.93 1.53 -1.99
C VAL A 31 2.98 2.30 -1.21
N LYS A 32 3.26 1.85 0.01
CA LYS A 32 4.29 2.43 0.88
C LYS A 32 5.08 1.35 1.59
N PHE A 33 6.39 1.48 1.58
CA PHE A 33 7.30 0.68 2.39
C PHE A 33 7.90 1.55 3.49
N SER A 34 7.96 1.02 4.70
CA SER A 34 8.59 1.66 5.85
C SER A 34 9.50 0.68 6.61
N LEU A 35 10.66 1.16 7.05
CA LEU A 35 11.61 0.40 7.87
C LEU A 35 11.80 1.10 9.21
N PHE A 36 11.52 0.39 10.31
CA PHE A 36 11.66 0.93 11.66
C PHE A 36 12.83 0.26 12.38
N PHE A 37 13.46 0.99 13.29
CA PHE A 37 14.48 0.47 14.22
C PHE A 37 14.12 0.77 15.67
N LYS A 38 14.56 -0.11 16.56
CA LYS A 38 14.53 0.12 18.01
C LYS A 38 15.79 -0.43 18.69
N ASP A 39 16.34 0.35 19.62
CA ASP A 39 17.45 0.00 20.51
C ASP A 39 18.67 -0.66 19.83
N ASN A 40 18.93 -0.33 18.56
CA ASN A 40 19.96 -0.95 17.72
C ASN A 40 19.88 -2.49 17.61
N LYS A 41 18.72 -3.09 17.92
CA LYS A 41 18.51 -4.54 17.90
C LYS A 41 17.35 -4.89 17.01
N ASP A 42 16.19 -4.33 17.32
CA ASP A 42 14.94 -4.69 16.69
C ASP A 42 14.73 -3.91 15.39
N TRP A 43 13.94 -4.52 14.50
CA TRP A 43 13.60 -3.96 13.20
C TRP A 43 12.18 -4.38 12.82
N LEU A 44 11.49 -3.53 12.06
CA LEU A 44 10.22 -3.84 11.43
C LEU A 44 10.23 -3.37 9.98
N MET A 45 9.81 -4.22 9.07
CA MET A 45 9.40 -3.84 7.72
C MET A 45 7.89 -3.75 7.70
N VAL A 46 7.35 -2.66 7.17
CA VAL A 46 5.91 -2.45 7.01
C VAL A 46 5.65 -2.14 5.55
N PHE A 47 4.78 -2.92 4.93
CA PHE A 47 4.22 -2.66 3.61
C PHE A 47 2.78 -2.25 3.79
N GLN A 48 2.38 -1.15 3.16
CA GLN A 48 1.00 -0.70 3.08
C GLN A 48 0.61 -0.69 1.61
N VAL A 49 -0.45 -1.39 1.24
CA VAL A 49 -0.95 -1.51 -0.13
C VAL A 49 -2.39 -1.04 -0.15
N VAL A 50 -2.60 0.17 -0.69
CA VAL A 50 -3.94 0.75 -0.79
C VAL A 50 -4.48 0.49 -2.18
N GLY A 51 -5.68 -0.06 -2.24
CA GLY A 51 -6.33 -0.42 -3.48
C GLY A 51 -7.78 -0.81 -3.28
N VAL A 52 -8.33 -1.45 -4.29
CA VAL A 52 -9.71 -1.94 -4.30
C VAL A 52 -9.69 -3.45 -4.45
N GLY A 53 -10.12 -4.15 -3.42
CA GLY A 53 -10.36 -5.59 -3.48
C GLY A 53 -11.84 -5.91 -3.63
N SER A 54 -12.16 -7.21 -3.67
CA SER A 54 -13.55 -7.71 -3.67
C SER A 54 -14.44 -7.22 -2.52
N LEU A 55 -13.86 -6.73 -1.42
CA LEU A 55 -14.59 -6.19 -0.26
C LEU A 55 -14.64 -4.65 -0.25
N GLY A 56 -14.11 -3.99 -1.29
CA GLY A 56 -14.07 -2.54 -1.42
C GLY A 56 -12.68 -1.96 -1.27
N VAL A 57 -12.62 -0.66 -0.95
CA VAL A 57 -11.36 0.07 -0.73
C VAL A 57 -10.73 -0.39 0.57
N CYS A 58 -9.46 -0.78 0.55
CA CYS A 58 -8.72 -1.10 1.76
C CYS A 58 -7.22 -0.83 1.64
N ASN A 59 -6.55 -0.87 2.80
CA ASN A 59 -5.11 -0.83 2.98
C ASN A 59 -4.72 -2.19 3.57
N ASP A 60 -4.08 -3.03 2.75
CA ASP A 60 -3.45 -4.26 3.25
C ASP A 60 -2.07 -3.93 3.80
N ILE A 61 -1.91 -4.15 5.11
CA ILE A 61 -0.72 -3.81 5.86
C ILE A 61 -0.02 -5.10 6.29
N GLN A 62 1.16 -5.34 5.74
CA GLN A 62 1.98 -6.50 6.05
C GLN A 62 3.22 -6.07 6.85
N VAL A 63 3.37 -6.65 8.05
CA VAL A 63 4.43 -6.29 9.01
C VAL A 63 5.33 -7.50 9.26
N TYR A 64 6.63 -7.33 9.05
CA TYR A 64 7.65 -8.34 9.36
C TYR A 64 8.70 -7.81 10.34
N GLY A 65 9.06 -8.63 11.32
CA GLY A 65 10.21 -8.42 12.21
C GLY A 65 10.84 -9.75 12.60
N ASP A 66 11.86 -9.72 13.47
CA ASP A 66 12.56 -10.95 13.92
C ASP A 66 11.61 -12.02 14.48
N ARG A 67 10.52 -11.60 15.16
CA ARG A 67 9.51 -12.49 15.76
C ARG A 67 8.08 -11.99 15.57
N ILE A 68 7.90 -11.04 14.67
CA ILE A 68 6.65 -10.32 14.45
C ILE A 68 6.23 -10.60 13.02
N ASN A 69 4.97 -10.96 12.86
CA ASN A 69 4.36 -11.21 11.57
C ASN A 69 2.87 -10.92 11.66
N HIS A 70 2.44 -9.79 11.13
CA HIS A 70 1.04 -9.38 11.09
C HIS A 70 0.62 -9.11 9.63
N SER A 71 -0.64 -9.40 9.36
CA SER A 71 -1.38 -8.93 8.20
C SER A 71 -2.64 -8.30 8.74
N ILE A 72 -2.86 -7.04 8.37
CA ILE A 72 -3.95 -6.19 8.87
C ILE A 72 -4.63 -5.62 7.64
N GLY A 73 -5.96 -5.71 7.58
CA GLY A 73 -6.75 -5.03 6.56
C GLY A 73 -7.50 -3.87 7.21
N ASP A 74 -7.29 -2.66 6.70
CA ASP A 74 -8.09 -1.49 7.05
C ASP A 74 -9.04 -1.16 5.89
N ASP A 75 -10.31 -1.46 6.06
CA ASP A 75 -11.42 -1.17 5.14
C ASP A 75 -12.16 0.14 5.51
N GLY A 76 -11.69 0.87 6.52
CA GLY A 76 -12.30 2.10 7.04
C GLY A 76 -11.64 3.41 6.59
N ILE A 77 -10.76 3.35 5.60
CA ILE A 77 -9.92 4.50 5.16
C ILE A 77 -10.77 5.63 4.62
N LEU A 78 -11.78 5.30 3.82
CA LEU A 78 -12.68 6.26 3.19
C LEU A 78 -14.06 6.22 3.84
N GLN A 79 -14.58 7.40 4.09
CA GLN A 79 -15.93 7.64 4.60
C GLN A 79 -16.67 8.59 3.65
N LEU A 80 -17.94 8.31 3.37
CA LEU A 80 -18.81 9.25 2.65
C LEU A 80 -19.22 10.42 3.54
N ASN A 81 -19.58 10.11 4.79
CA ASN A 81 -20.02 11.05 5.82
C ASN A 81 -19.58 10.55 7.20
N ASP A 82 -19.82 11.36 8.24
CA ASP A 82 -19.53 10.97 9.63
C ASP A 82 -20.23 9.65 10.01
N GLY A 83 -19.42 8.60 10.20
CA GLY A 83 -19.91 7.28 10.58
C GLY A 83 -20.49 6.46 9.42
N ASP A 84 -20.34 6.92 8.18
CA ASP A 84 -20.80 6.24 6.97
C ASP A 84 -19.60 5.83 6.10
N TYR A 85 -19.28 4.54 6.18
CA TYR A 85 -18.14 3.89 5.49
C TYR A 85 -18.59 3.08 4.27
N GLU A 86 -19.90 3.03 3.99
CA GLU A 86 -20.44 2.22 2.90
C GLU A 86 -20.17 2.92 1.57
N LEU A 87 -19.16 2.44 0.84
CA LEU A 87 -18.84 2.93 -0.51
C LEU A 87 -19.68 2.26 -1.60
N PHE A 88 -20.47 1.24 -1.24
CA PHE A 88 -21.26 0.44 -2.15
C PHE A 88 -22.69 0.31 -1.62
N ASP A 89 -23.67 0.33 -2.52
CA ASP A 89 -25.08 0.11 -2.17
C ASP A 89 -25.40 -1.39 -1.98
N ASP A 90 -26.64 -1.70 -1.60
CA ASP A 90 -27.13 -3.08 -1.42
C ASP A 90 -27.05 -3.94 -2.70
N GLU A 91 -26.91 -3.31 -3.88
CA GLU A 91 -26.76 -3.97 -5.18
C GLU A 91 -25.28 -4.13 -5.58
N GLY A 92 -24.35 -3.59 -4.79
CA GLY A 92 -22.91 -3.61 -5.05
C GLY A 92 -22.43 -2.50 -5.99
N ASN A 93 -23.25 -1.49 -6.28
CA ASN A 93 -22.84 -0.35 -7.09
C ASN A 93 -22.04 0.63 -6.25
N PHE A 94 -20.97 1.18 -6.83
CA PHE A 94 -20.17 2.22 -6.19
C PHE A 94 -20.99 3.51 -6.01
N ILE A 95 -21.10 4.00 -4.78
CA ILE A 95 -21.93 5.15 -4.41
C ILE A 95 -21.28 6.49 -4.81
N PRO A 96 -19.97 6.74 -4.59
CA PRO A 96 -19.35 8.00 -4.99
C PRO A 96 -19.46 8.26 -6.51
N ASP A 97 -19.84 9.49 -6.86
CA ASP A 97 -19.67 10.00 -8.22
C ASP A 97 -18.18 10.33 -8.41
N ILE A 98 -17.53 9.67 -9.35
CA ILE A 98 -16.08 9.83 -9.58
C ILE A 98 -15.70 11.24 -10.07
N TYR A 99 -16.65 12.06 -10.54
CA TYR A 99 -16.36 13.41 -11.04
C TYR A 99 -16.60 14.51 -10.01
N ASN A 100 -17.53 14.34 -9.09
CA ASN A 100 -17.83 15.38 -8.11
C ASN A 100 -18.44 14.81 -6.84
N GLY A 101 -18.05 15.36 -5.69
CA GLY A 101 -18.61 14.94 -4.42
C GLY A 101 -17.73 15.34 -3.25
N SER A 102 -17.92 14.62 -2.16
CA SER A 102 -17.11 14.77 -0.96
C SER A 102 -16.85 13.41 -0.32
N PHE A 103 -15.75 13.32 0.41
CA PHE A 103 -15.40 12.16 1.21
C PHE A 103 -14.61 12.62 2.44
N LYS A 104 -14.33 11.68 3.33
CA LYS A 104 -13.54 11.91 4.53
C LYS A 104 -12.49 10.81 4.67
N ILE A 105 -11.26 11.21 5.00
CA ILE A 105 -10.16 10.31 5.37
C ILE A 105 -9.62 10.78 6.72
N ARG A 106 -9.63 9.91 7.74
CA ARG A 106 -9.10 10.22 9.09
C ARG A 106 -9.56 11.57 9.63
N GLU A 107 -10.85 11.82 9.73
CA GLU A 107 -11.40 13.11 10.20
C GLU A 107 -11.25 14.32 9.25
N HIS A 108 -10.55 14.17 8.13
CA HIS A 108 -10.35 15.26 7.16
C HIS A 108 -11.38 15.15 6.03
N HIS A 109 -12.17 16.21 5.85
CA HIS A 109 -13.17 16.30 4.79
C HIS A 109 -12.56 16.88 3.51
N PHE A 110 -12.84 16.23 2.39
CA PHE A 110 -12.43 16.64 1.05
C PHE A 110 -13.67 16.89 0.20
N GLU A 111 -13.67 18.02 -0.50
CA GLU A 111 -14.55 18.25 -1.64
C GLU A 111 -13.72 18.09 -2.91
N TYR A 112 -14.24 17.39 -3.90
CA TYR A 112 -13.55 17.17 -5.16
C TYR A 112 -14.45 17.47 -6.35
N GLN A 113 -13.79 17.92 -7.41
CA GLN A 113 -14.38 18.14 -8.71
C GLN A 113 -13.34 17.78 -9.77
N PHE A 114 -13.40 16.54 -10.25
CA PHE A 114 -12.55 16.01 -11.30
C PHE A 114 -13.27 16.08 -12.65
N THR A 115 -12.49 16.21 -13.71
CA THR A 115 -12.94 16.18 -15.09
C THR A 115 -12.39 14.95 -15.80
N GLU A 116 -13.02 14.52 -16.90
CA GLU A 116 -12.45 13.48 -17.77
C GLU A 116 -11.00 13.78 -18.18
N GLU A 117 -10.68 15.06 -18.39
CA GLU A 117 -9.32 15.50 -18.74
C GLU A 117 -8.33 15.25 -17.59
N ASP A 118 -8.76 15.42 -16.33
CA ASP A 118 -7.91 15.09 -15.16
C ASP A 118 -7.56 13.61 -15.16
N TYR A 119 -8.52 12.72 -15.42
CA TYR A 119 -8.30 11.27 -15.51
C TYR A 119 -7.29 10.93 -16.60
N VAL A 120 -7.50 11.44 -17.81
CA VAL A 120 -6.60 11.22 -18.96
C VAL A 120 -5.20 11.78 -18.68
N ASN A 121 -5.08 12.97 -18.08
CA ASN A 121 -3.79 13.58 -17.75
C ASN A 121 -2.99 12.75 -16.72
N HIS A 122 -3.67 12.04 -15.84
CA HIS A 122 -3.05 11.10 -14.90
C HIS A 122 -2.94 9.68 -15.46
N GLY A 123 -3.29 9.47 -16.74
CA GLY A 123 -3.20 8.18 -17.43
C GLY A 123 -4.17 7.14 -16.90
N ILE A 124 -5.30 7.57 -16.34
CA ILE A 124 -6.40 6.72 -15.90
C ILE A 124 -7.45 6.75 -17.02
N GLU A 125 -7.64 5.61 -17.67
CA GLU A 125 -8.65 5.46 -18.71
C GLU A 125 -9.92 4.89 -18.09
N VAL A 126 -10.97 5.71 -18.00
CA VAL A 126 -12.26 5.27 -17.45
C VAL A 126 -13.01 4.47 -18.51
N GLN A 127 -13.11 3.15 -18.34
CA GLN A 127 -13.72 2.26 -19.34
C GLN A 127 -15.07 1.71 -18.90
N THR A 128 -15.19 1.28 -17.64
CA THR A 128 -16.38 0.58 -17.11
C THR A 128 -16.82 1.20 -15.79
N ILE A 129 -18.10 1.03 -15.43
CA ILE A 129 -18.64 1.53 -14.16
C ILE A 129 -18.21 0.66 -12.98
N GLU A 130 -17.96 -0.62 -13.25
CA GLU A 130 -17.53 -1.62 -12.29
C GLU A 130 -16.14 -1.29 -11.70
N SER A 131 -15.28 -0.65 -12.49
CA SER A 131 -13.93 -0.22 -12.10
C SER A 131 -13.87 1.21 -11.53
N TYR A 132 -15.01 1.89 -11.35
CA TYR A 132 -15.05 3.24 -10.78
C TYR A 132 -14.33 3.37 -9.44
N PRO A 133 -14.44 2.43 -8.48
CA PRO A 133 -13.68 2.53 -7.24
C PRO A 133 -12.17 2.59 -7.49
N THR A 134 -11.65 1.76 -8.41
CA THR A 134 -10.23 1.70 -8.77
C THR A 134 -9.77 3.02 -9.40
N TYR A 135 -10.52 3.53 -10.37
CA TYR A 135 -10.20 4.81 -11.01
C TYR A 135 -10.25 5.97 -10.01
N PHE A 136 -11.25 5.97 -9.12
CA PHE A 136 -11.39 6.97 -8.08
C PHE A 136 -10.21 6.95 -7.12
N MET A 137 -9.82 5.79 -6.60
CA MET A 137 -8.66 5.67 -5.71
C MET A 137 -7.35 6.10 -6.38
N ARG A 138 -7.15 5.75 -7.65
CA ARG A 138 -5.98 6.19 -8.43
C ARG A 138 -5.98 7.71 -8.64
N MET A 139 -7.15 8.32 -8.87
CA MET A 139 -7.29 9.77 -8.95
C MET A 139 -7.03 10.44 -7.60
N LEU A 140 -7.55 9.91 -6.50
CA LEU A 140 -7.30 10.43 -5.16
C LEU A 140 -5.81 10.39 -4.80
N ALA A 141 -5.08 9.36 -5.21
CA ALA A 141 -3.63 9.26 -5.00
C ALA A 141 -2.83 10.38 -5.71
N THR A 142 -3.42 11.11 -6.66
CA THR A 142 -2.80 12.28 -7.29
C THR A 142 -2.85 13.54 -6.41
N ASN A 143 -3.76 13.57 -5.42
CA ASN A 143 -3.85 14.64 -4.44
C ASN A 143 -2.90 14.37 -3.27
N ASP A 144 -1.88 15.21 -3.10
CA ASP A 144 -0.82 15.03 -2.08
C ASP A 144 -1.32 14.93 -0.62
N GLU A 145 -2.46 15.54 -0.30
CA GLU A 145 -3.03 15.51 1.06
C GLU A 145 -3.78 14.20 1.27
N ALA A 146 -4.69 13.85 0.36
CA ALA A 146 -5.41 12.58 0.40
C ALA A 146 -4.44 11.38 0.36
N ARG A 147 -3.42 11.42 -0.52
CA ARG A 147 -2.36 10.40 -0.64
C ARG A 147 -1.68 10.11 0.70
N LYS A 148 -1.47 11.12 1.54
CA LYS A 148 -0.78 10.95 2.83
C LYS A 148 -1.68 10.42 3.94
N LEU A 149 -2.97 10.75 3.90
CA LEU A 149 -3.91 10.40 4.94
C LEU A 149 -4.37 8.93 4.88
N VAL A 150 -4.23 8.25 3.73
CA VAL A 150 -4.61 6.83 3.64
C VAL A 150 -3.67 5.90 4.43
N TRP A 151 -2.45 6.35 4.74
CA TRP A 151 -1.47 5.54 5.44
C TRP A 151 -1.78 5.46 6.92
N TRP A 152 -1.54 4.30 7.51
CA TRP A 152 -1.33 4.18 8.94
C TRP A 152 -0.03 4.87 9.33
N ASP A 153 -0.12 5.64 10.41
CA ASP A 153 1.04 6.21 11.05
C ASP A 153 1.78 5.17 11.90
N LYS A 154 2.96 5.56 12.40
CA LYS A 154 3.83 4.69 13.18
C LYS A 154 3.14 4.27 14.47
N GLU A 155 2.44 5.17 15.15
CA GLU A 155 1.76 4.89 16.41
C GLU A 155 0.67 3.82 16.24
N GLU A 156 -0.16 3.92 15.19
CA GLU A 156 -1.19 2.92 14.86
C GLU A 156 -0.61 1.54 14.59
N ILE A 157 0.44 1.47 13.76
CA ILE A 157 1.11 0.20 13.43
C ILE A 157 1.67 -0.47 14.70
N LEU A 158 2.29 0.31 15.58
CA LEU A 158 2.88 -0.21 16.81
C LEU A 158 1.82 -0.67 17.80
N GLU A 159 0.74 0.09 17.97
CA GLU A 159 -0.38 -0.27 18.83
C GLU A 159 -1.01 -1.59 18.38
N GLU A 160 -1.35 -1.73 17.10
CA GLU A 160 -1.96 -2.93 16.54
C GLU A 160 -1.04 -4.16 16.64
N CYS A 161 0.27 -3.95 16.48
CA CYS A 161 1.25 -5.03 16.64
C CYS A 161 1.59 -5.34 18.13
N GLY A 162 1.02 -4.60 19.10
CA GLY A 162 1.31 -4.75 20.52
C GLY A 162 2.77 -4.41 20.88
N LEU A 163 3.37 -3.46 20.17
CA LEU A 163 4.77 -3.07 20.30
C LEU A 163 4.91 -1.77 21.07
N GLU A 164 5.61 -1.84 22.20
CA GLU A 164 5.88 -0.67 23.05
C GLU A 164 7.29 -0.12 22.82
N GLY A 165 7.51 1.13 23.20
CA GLY A 165 8.81 1.79 23.26
C GLY A 165 9.13 2.69 22.06
N ASP A 166 10.33 3.27 22.08
CA ASP A 166 10.72 4.33 21.15
C ASP A 166 11.24 3.75 19.83
N TRP A 167 10.31 3.32 18.97
CA TRP A 167 10.63 2.95 17.59
C TRP A 167 10.84 4.21 16.74
N GLU A 168 11.89 4.19 15.94
CA GLU A 168 12.22 5.23 14.97
C GLU A 168 11.91 4.73 13.56
N VAL A 169 11.22 5.57 12.77
CA VAL A 169 11.08 5.35 11.33
C VAL A 169 12.39 5.71 10.66
N ALA A 170 13.15 4.70 10.25
CA ALA A 170 14.50 4.86 9.70
C ALA A 170 14.50 5.14 8.19
N TYR A 171 13.47 4.67 7.47
CA TYR A 171 13.33 4.86 6.03
C TYR A 171 11.86 4.68 5.62
N GLU A 172 11.39 5.51 4.69
CA GLU A 172 10.09 5.34 4.03
C GLU A 172 10.23 5.62 2.54
N THR A 173 9.45 4.92 1.72
CA THR A 173 9.35 5.20 0.29
C THR A 173 8.02 4.69 -0.25
N GLU A 174 7.45 5.41 -1.21
CA GLU A 174 6.34 4.94 -2.05
C GLU A 174 6.86 4.30 -3.35
N GLU A 175 8.15 4.44 -3.62
CA GLU A 175 8.81 3.94 -4.83
C GLU A 175 9.91 2.92 -4.47
N TRP A 176 9.84 1.73 -5.02
CA TRP A 176 10.94 0.75 -5.06
C TRP A 176 10.76 -0.22 -6.23
N LYS A 177 11.79 -1.03 -6.52
CA LYS A 177 11.68 -2.19 -7.42
C LYS A 177 11.11 -3.35 -6.64
N HIS A 178 9.80 -3.54 -6.73
CA HIS A 178 9.10 -4.71 -6.21
C HIS A 178 9.42 -5.95 -7.04
N VAL A 179 9.29 -7.13 -6.42
CA VAL A 179 9.57 -8.42 -7.06
C VAL A 179 8.52 -8.73 -8.12
N GLU A 180 8.94 -9.36 -9.22
CA GLU A 180 8.04 -9.93 -10.23
C GLU A 180 8.19 -11.46 -10.18
N ASP A 181 9.02 -12.04 -11.06
CA ASP A 181 9.31 -13.47 -11.09
C ASP A 181 10.46 -13.89 -10.15
N GLU A 182 11.28 -12.94 -9.70
CA GLU A 182 12.47 -13.23 -8.91
C GLU A 182 12.16 -13.47 -7.43
N LYS A 183 13.10 -14.11 -6.73
CA LYS A 183 13.00 -14.21 -5.27
C LYS A 183 13.24 -12.86 -4.62
N VAL A 184 12.61 -12.63 -3.46
CA VAL A 184 12.92 -11.46 -2.63
C VAL A 184 14.41 -11.35 -2.31
N SER A 185 15.09 -12.48 -2.07
CA SER A 185 16.53 -12.53 -1.84
C SER A 185 17.41 -12.20 -3.05
N GLU A 186 16.86 -12.21 -4.26
CA GLU A 186 17.55 -11.89 -5.52
C GLU A 186 17.37 -10.42 -5.91
N ASN A 187 16.35 -9.75 -5.37
CA ASN A 187 16.01 -8.37 -5.65
C ASN A 187 16.93 -7.36 -4.91
N GLU A 188 17.49 -6.39 -5.65
CA GLU A 188 18.50 -5.43 -5.14
C GLU A 188 17.95 -4.56 -4.00
N PHE A 189 16.69 -4.14 -4.09
CA PHE A 189 16.07 -3.31 -3.04
C PHE A 189 16.05 -4.09 -1.72
N PHE A 190 15.52 -5.30 -1.70
CA PHE A 190 15.43 -6.11 -0.47
C PHE A 190 16.80 -6.60 0.04
N GLN A 191 17.76 -6.86 -0.85
CA GLN A 191 19.16 -7.08 -0.47
C GLN A 191 19.75 -5.86 0.25
N SER A 192 19.47 -4.65 -0.23
CA SER A 192 19.96 -3.42 0.40
C SER A 192 19.25 -3.09 1.71
N VAL A 193 17.93 -3.34 1.82
CA VAL A 193 17.16 -3.20 3.06
C VAL A 193 17.68 -4.16 4.13
N SER A 194 17.92 -5.43 3.78
CA SER A 194 18.48 -6.39 4.73
C SER A 194 19.91 -6.01 5.16
N ALA A 195 20.71 -5.42 4.26
CA ALA A 195 22.03 -4.85 4.62
C ALA A 195 21.90 -3.62 5.53
N ALA A 196 20.90 -2.78 5.32
CA ALA A 196 20.60 -1.62 6.16
C ALA A 196 20.23 -2.03 7.58
N ILE A 197 19.43 -3.10 7.74
CA ILE A 197 19.09 -3.68 9.04
C ILE A 197 20.34 -4.22 9.75
N GLU A 198 21.21 -4.92 9.05
CA GLU A 198 22.43 -5.49 9.63
C GLU A 198 23.45 -4.41 10.04
N LYS A 199 23.57 -3.35 9.24
CA LYS A 199 24.48 -2.21 9.48
C LYS A 199 23.89 -1.13 10.39
N LYS A 200 22.57 -1.16 10.62
CA LYS A 200 21.79 -0.10 11.27
C LYS A 200 21.98 1.26 10.59
N ASP A 201 21.96 1.23 9.26
CA ASP A 201 22.24 2.39 8.42
C ASP A 201 21.30 2.38 7.21
N PRO A 202 20.20 3.17 7.22
CA PRO A 202 19.28 3.24 6.09
C PRO A 202 19.89 3.89 4.85
N SER A 203 21.03 4.58 4.96
CA SER A 203 21.66 5.24 3.81
C SER A 203 22.24 4.28 2.77
N VAL A 204 22.37 2.99 3.11
CA VAL A 204 22.83 1.95 2.18
C VAL A 204 21.70 1.37 1.34
N ILE A 205 20.44 1.75 1.57
CA ILE A 205 19.29 1.29 0.80
C ILE A 205 19.42 1.80 -0.64
N VAL A 206 19.31 0.88 -1.60
CA VAL A 206 19.38 1.17 -3.03
C VAL A 206 17.96 1.20 -3.57
N ASN A 207 17.51 2.41 -3.92
CA ASN A 207 16.21 2.63 -4.57
C ASN A 207 16.42 3.08 -6.01
N LYS A 208 16.26 2.16 -6.96
CA LYS A 208 16.43 2.39 -8.40
C LYS A 208 15.42 1.55 -9.17
N ASN A 209 15.09 1.98 -10.38
CA ASN A 209 14.23 1.24 -11.31
C ASN A 209 12.87 0.88 -10.68
N ALA A 210 12.26 1.81 -9.96
CA ALA A 210 11.00 1.54 -9.27
C ALA A 210 9.91 1.12 -10.26
N ASN A 211 9.15 0.08 -9.90
CA ASN A 211 8.00 -0.43 -10.67
C ASN A 211 6.70 -0.39 -9.83
N THR A 212 6.71 0.20 -8.66
CA THR A 212 5.63 0.21 -7.66
C THR A 212 4.43 1.08 -8.00
N HIS A 213 4.56 1.96 -8.99
CA HIS A 213 3.43 2.73 -9.51
C HIS A 213 2.40 1.79 -10.17
N TRP A 214 1.11 1.94 -9.84
CA TRP A 214 0.01 1.07 -10.29
C TRP A 214 -0.04 0.85 -11.81
N LYS A 215 0.33 1.86 -12.60
CA LYS A 215 0.44 1.77 -14.08
C LYS A 215 1.28 0.58 -14.59
N ASN A 216 2.21 0.08 -13.79
CA ASN A 216 3.02 -1.08 -14.18
C ASN A 216 2.33 -2.43 -13.93
N TRP A 217 1.16 -2.43 -13.28
CA TRP A 217 0.45 -3.62 -12.81
C TRP A 217 -1.00 -3.71 -13.32
N VAL A 218 -1.41 -2.80 -14.21
CA VAL A 218 -2.80 -2.73 -14.71
C VAL A 218 -3.29 -4.00 -15.40
N GLU A 219 -2.38 -4.83 -15.92
CA GLU A 219 -2.74 -6.11 -16.53
C GLU A 219 -3.36 -7.11 -15.54
N PHE A 220 -3.14 -6.89 -14.24
CA PHE A 220 -3.69 -7.70 -13.14
C PHE A 220 -4.95 -7.09 -12.51
N ASP A 221 -5.40 -5.92 -12.97
CA ASP A 221 -6.64 -5.33 -12.50
C ASP A 221 -7.83 -6.25 -12.81
N TYR A 222 -8.88 -6.20 -11.98
CA TYR A 222 -10.09 -7.02 -12.14
C TYR A 222 -10.70 -6.90 -13.54
N GLU A 223 -10.67 -5.71 -14.14
CA GLU A 223 -11.21 -5.47 -15.48
C GLU A 223 -10.42 -6.12 -16.61
N ASN A 224 -9.15 -6.46 -16.36
CA ASN A 224 -8.23 -7.05 -17.33
C ASN A 224 -8.00 -8.56 -17.09
N SER A 225 -8.48 -9.08 -15.95
CA SER A 225 -8.37 -10.48 -15.55
C SER A 225 -9.48 -11.31 -16.23
N TYR A 226 -9.10 -12.24 -17.12
CA TYR A 226 -10.02 -13.06 -17.94
C TYR A 226 -10.24 -14.49 -17.40
#